data_AF-A0A2C9CCP6-F1
#
_entry.id   AF-A0A2C9CCP6-F1
#
_cell.length_a   1.000
_cell.length_b   1.000
_cell.length_c   1.000
_cell.angle_alpha   90.00
_cell.angle_beta   90.00
_cell.angle_gamma   90.00
#
_symmetry.space_group_name_H-M   'P 1'
#
loop_
_entity.id
_entity.type
_entity.pdbx_description
1 polymer ?
#
loop_
_entity_poly.entity_id
_entity_poly.type
_entity_poly.pdbx_seq_one_letter_code
_entity_poly.pdbx_strand_id
1 'polypeptide(L)'
;MTQLQQARKNNITKEMAEVARIEGLDPEYIRGRIAEGKIVIPVNHKRNSRKLCGIGAGLKTKVNANIGTSADYADIDKELEKLRAAEEAGADAVMDLSTGGELRTIRKAIIESASVSIGSVPIYEAAVNSIKRKQAIYDMTARDMIEAIQLHCEDGVDFITVHCGATMGVLKHLREDKRICGVVSRGGAFLVEWMIHNKKENPFYEEFDEILAIAKEYDVTISLGDALRPGALADAFDRAQVYELNVLAELTQRTLEADVQVIVEGPGHVPLNQITRACSITERTLQGSAILRAGSHCHRYCSRLRPHYFRHWRRYSRFCRR
;
A
#
# COMPACT_ATOMS: atom_id res chain seq x y z
N MET A 1 -2.59 -2.43 -21.69
CA MET A 1 -3.04 -3.68 -21.05
C MET A 1 -2.19 -3.87 -19.83
N THR A 2 -2.78 -4.20 -18.70
CA THR A 2 -2.04 -4.41 -17.44
C THR A 2 -1.18 -5.67 -17.50
N GLN A 3 -0.18 -5.79 -16.63
CA GLN A 3 0.59 -7.04 -16.48
C GLN A 3 -0.31 -8.24 -16.20
N LEU A 4 -1.39 -8.05 -15.41
CA LEU A 4 -2.37 -9.10 -15.13
C LEU A 4 -3.11 -9.55 -16.39
N GLN A 5 -3.55 -8.61 -17.24
CA GLN A 5 -4.17 -8.93 -18.53
C GLN A 5 -3.22 -9.67 -19.46
N GLN A 6 -1.96 -9.23 -19.54
CA GLN A 6 -0.95 -9.88 -20.37
C GLN A 6 -0.72 -11.32 -19.90
N ALA A 7 -0.58 -11.51 -18.58
CA ALA A 7 -0.39 -12.82 -17.99
C ALA A 7 -1.57 -13.77 -18.28
N ARG A 8 -2.81 -13.32 -18.10
CA ARG A 8 -4.02 -14.11 -18.39
C ARG A 8 -4.17 -14.50 -19.86
N LYS A 9 -3.61 -13.69 -20.77
CA LYS A 9 -3.55 -13.97 -22.21
C LYS A 9 -2.37 -14.86 -22.60
N ASN A 10 -1.64 -15.42 -21.63
CA ASN A 10 -0.44 -16.23 -21.81
C ASN A 10 0.72 -15.48 -22.48
N ASN A 11 0.78 -14.15 -22.33
CA ASN A 11 1.88 -13.35 -22.82
C ASN A 11 2.93 -13.15 -21.71
N ILE A 12 4.20 -13.41 -22.03
CA ILE A 12 5.34 -13.05 -21.18
C ILE A 12 5.83 -11.67 -21.60
N THR A 13 5.66 -10.68 -20.72
CA THR A 13 6.14 -9.31 -20.96
C THR A 13 7.63 -9.19 -20.68
N LYS A 14 8.23 -8.06 -21.09
CA LYS A 14 9.64 -7.75 -20.77
C LYS A 14 9.82 -7.62 -19.25
N GLU A 15 8.83 -7.07 -18.56
CA GLU A 15 8.84 -6.90 -17.11
C GLU A 15 8.80 -8.25 -16.38
N MET A 16 7.97 -9.19 -16.85
CA MET A 16 7.92 -10.55 -16.30
C MET A 16 9.24 -11.30 -16.49
N ALA A 17 9.82 -11.22 -17.68
CA ALA A 17 11.10 -11.86 -17.98
C ALA A 17 12.25 -11.29 -17.13
N GLU A 18 12.26 -9.98 -16.92
CA GLU A 18 13.28 -9.33 -16.09
C GLU A 18 13.11 -9.66 -14.60
N VAL A 19 11.89 -9.69 -14.07
CA VAL A 19 11.63 -10.13 -12.70
C VAL A 19 12.04 -11.60 -12.50
N ALA A 20 11.72 -12.47 -13.46
CA ALA A 20 12.17 -13.87 -13.45
C ALA A 20 13.69 -13.98 -13.39
N ARG A 21 14.40 -13.19 -14.21
CA ARG A 21 15.86 -13.13 -14.23
C ARG A 21 16.44 -12.67 -12.88
N ILE A 22 15.88 -11.63 -12.26
CA ILE A 22 16.31 -11.09 -10.95
C ILE A 22 16.10 -12.12 -9.83
N GLU A 23 15.00 -12.86 -9.89
CA GLU A 23 14.63 -13.86 -8.89
C GLU A 23 15.34 -15.22 -9.11
N GLY A 24 15.84 -15.49 -10.32
CA GLY A 24 16.42 -16.78 -10.70
C GLY A 24 15.35 -17.85 -10.91
N LEU A 25 14.21 -17.46 -11.50
CA LEU A 25 13.04 -18.31 -11.73
C LEU A 25 12.69 -18.36 -13.22
N ASP A 26 11.83 -19.31 -13.59
CA ASP A 26 11.27 -19.40 -14.94
C ASP A 26 10.31 -18.22 -15.22
N PRO A 27 10.44 -17.49 -16.35
CA PRO A 27 9.46 -16.50 -16.79
C PRO A 27 8.02 -17.02 -16.82
N GLU A 28 7.81 -18.28 -17.17
CA GLU A 28 6.48 -18.89 -17.21
C GLU A 28 5.91 -19.08 -15.79
N TYR A 29 6.76 -19.35 -14.80
CA TYR A 29 6.36 -19.35 -13.39
C TYR A 29 5.90 -17.95 -12.96
N ILE A 30 6.64 -16.90 -13.30
CA ILE A 30 6.24 -15.52 -12.96
C ILE A 30 4.91 -15.16 -13.62
N ARG A 31 4.78 -15.41 -14.94
CA ARG A 31 3.55 -15.16 -15.69
C ARG A 31 2.35 -15.89 -15.09
N GLY A 32 2.46 -17.20 -14.83
CA GLY A 32 1.38 -17.99 -14.26
C GLY A 32 0.93 -17.47 -12.89
N ARG A 33 1.88 -17.09 -12.03
CA ARG A 33 1.60 -16.55 -10.70
C ARG A 33 1.00 -15.14 -10.73
N ILE A 34 1.34 -14.33 -11.73
CA ILE A 34 0.65 -13.05 -11.99
C ILE A 34 -0.78 -13.32 -12.45
N ALA A 35 -1.00 -14.26 -13.39
CA ALA A 35 -2.35 -14.60 -13.87
C ALA A 35 -3.28 -15.08 -12.73
N GLU A 36 -2.73 -15.77 -11.73
CA GLU A 36 -3.40 -16.19 -10.50
C GLU A 36 -3.61 -15.05 -9.47
N GLY A 37 -3.05 -13.86 -9.68
CA GLY A 37 -3.13 -12.73 -8.73
C GLY A 37 -2.23 -12.88 -7.49
N LYS A 38 -1.21 -13.74 -7.53
CA LYS A 38 -0.34 -14.07 -6.38
C LYS A 38 1.05 -13.43 -6.44
N ILE A 39 1.44 -12.94 -7.61
CA ILE A 39 2.58 -12.06 -7.82
C ILE A 39 2.07 -10.80 -8.52
N VAL A 40 2.60 -9.65 -8.14
CA VAL A 40 2.43 -8.40 -8.87
C VAL A 40 3.77 -7.84 -9.32
N ILE A 41 3.76 -7.02 -10.36
CA ILE A 41 4.88 -6.18 -10.77
C ILE A 41 4.35 -4.74 -10.84
N PRO A 42 4.63 -3.88 -9.85
CA PRO A 42 4.18 -2.49 -9.88
C PRO A 42 4.97 -1.71 -10.94
N VAL A 43 4.32 -1.43 -12.06
CA VAL A 43 4.87 -0.67 -13.20
C VAL A 43 3.80 0.20 -13.83
N ASN A 44 3.81 1.49 -13.53
CA ASN A 44 2.92 2.42 -14.20
C ASN A 44 3.37 2.65 -15.65
N HIS A 45 2.45 2.61 -16.61
CA HIS A 45 2.73 2.87 -18.04
C HIS A 45 3.39 4.24 -18.32
N LYS A 46 3.19 5.23 -17.45
CA LYS A 46 3.80 6.57 -17.55
C LYS A 46 5.24 6.60 -17.08
N ARG A 47 5.73 5.52 -16.45
CA ARG A 47 7.06 5.46 -15.83
C ARG A 47 7.89 4.32 -16.41
N ASN A 48 9.11 4.66 -16.83
CA ASN A 48 10.12 3.67 -17.18
C ASN A 48 10.95 3.32 -15.95
N SER A 49 10.40 2.46 -15.08
CA SER A 49 11.09 2.01 -13.86
C SER A 49 12.39 1.28 -14.20
N ARG A 50 13.51 1.74 -13.62
CA ARG A 50 14.86 1.24 -13.95
C ARG A 50 15.19 -0.08 -13.25
N LYS A 51 14.57 -0.34 -12.10
CA LYS A 51 14.75 -1.54 -11.30
C LYS A 51 13.39 -2.12 -10.93
N LEU A 52 13.02 -3.19 -11.64
CA LEU A 52 11.74 -3.86 -11.46
C LEU A 52 11.71 -4.70 -10.18
N CYS A 53 10.53 -4.78 -9.59
CA CYS A 53 10.29 -5.51 -8.35
C CYS A 53 9.04 -6.38 -8.48
N GLY A 54 9.22 -7.70 -8.51
CA GLY A 54 8.12 -8.64 -8.33
C GLY A 54 7.78 -8.82 -6.85
N ILE A 55 6.51 -8.69 -6.48
CA ILE A 55 6.04 -8.84 -5.10
C ILE A 55 5.05 -10.01 -5.03
N GLY A 56 5.36 -11.03 -4.22
CA GLY A 56 4.45 -12.15 -4.01
C GLY A 56 5.08 -13.36 -3.33
N ALA A 57 4.24 -14.36 -3.04
CA ALA A 57 4.68 -15.63 -2.48
C ALA A 57 5.48 -16.43 -3.52
N GLY A 58 6.60 -17.03 -3.09
CA GLY A 58 7.57 -17.71 -3.97
C GLY A 58 8.78 -16.85 -4.34
N LEU A 59 8.66 -15.52 -4.23
CA LEU A 59 9.77 -14.59 -4.47
C LEU A 59 10.55 -14.27 -3.18
N LYS A 60 11.73 -13.66 -3.35
CA LYS A 60 12.49 -13.04 -2.26
C LYS A 60 11.64 -11.95 -1.58
N THR A 61 11.67 -11.90 -0.25
CA THR A 61 11.00 -10.85 0.53
C THR A 61 11.47 -9.48 0.09
N LYS A 62 10.54 -8.57 -0.20
CA LYS A 62 10.80 -7.18 -0.59
C LYS A 62 10.70 -6.24 0.59
N VAL A 63 11.43 -5.14 0.56
CA VAL A 63 11.41 -4.10 1.61
C VAL A 63 11.07 -2.76 1.00
N ASN A 64 10.06 -2.10 1.56
CA ASN A 64 9.66 -0.74 1.24
C ASN A 64 10.29 0.25 2.23
N ALA A 65 10.69 1.43 1.75
CA ALA A 65 11.12 2.55 2.60
C ALA A 65 10.16 3.74 2.43
N ASN A 66 9.78 4.37 3.54
CA ASN A 66 8.91 5.54 3.51
C ASN A 66 9.77 6.81 3.60
N ILE A 67 9.55 7.72 2.67
CA ILE A 67 10.08 9.09 2.67
C ILE A 67 8.91 10.08 2.60
N GLY A 68 9.19 11.37 2.56
CA GLY A 68 8.20 12.40 2.38
C GLY A 68 8.43 13.61 3.27
N THR A 69 7.96 14.76 2.80
CA THR A 69 7.97 16.03 3.52
C THR A 69 6.87 16.12 4.56
N SER A 70 6.98 17.10 5.45
CA SER A 70 5.95 17.46 6.43
C SER A 70 5.70 18.97 6.40
N ALA A 71 4.64 19.42 7.08
CA ALA A 71 4.33 20.85 7.15
C ALA A 71 5.49 21.68 7.75
N ASP A 72 6.23 21.10 8.69
CA ASP A 72 7.35 21.77 9.36
C ASP A 72 8.66 21.72 8.55
N TYR A 73 8.77 20.77 7.62
CA TYR A 73 10.00 20.55 6.84
C TYR A 73 9.68 20.00 5.45
N ALA A 74 9.73 20.90 4.46
CA ALA A 74 9.48 20.60 3.06
C ALA A 74 10.66 21.06 2.20
N ASP A 75 11.59 20.14 1.95
CA ASP A 75 12.81 20.36 1.17
C ASP A 75 13.00 19.19 0.20
N ILE A 76 12.96 19.49 -1.10
CA ILE A 76 13.06 18.49 -2.18
C ILE A 76 14.44 17.83 -2.18
N ASP A 77 15.52 18.60 -2.02
CA ASP A 77 16.88 18.07 -2.07
C ASP A 77 17.11 17.05 -0.95
N LYS A 78 16.51 17.30 0.21
CA LYS A 78 16.56 16.39 1.35
C LYS A 78 15.73 15.13 1.16
N GLU A 79 14.58 15.21 0.49
CA GLU A 79 13.85 14.00 0.10
C GLU A 79 14.61 13.18 -0.94
N LEU A 80 15.29 13.84 -1.89
CA LEU A 80 16.15 13.15 -2.86
C LEU A 80 17.38 12.51 -2.20
N GLU A 81 17.95 13.13 -1.15
CA GLU A 81 18.99 12.50 -0.32
C GLU A 81 18.47 11.23 0.39
N LYS A 82 17.26 11.28 0.97
CA LYS A 82 16.64 10.11 1.61
C LYS A 82 16.34 8.99 0.61
N LEU A 83 15.86 9.33 -0.58
CA LEU A 83 15.63 8.39 -1.67
C LEU A 83 16.92 7.65 -2.03
N ARG A 84 18.02 8.38 -2.29
CA ARG A 84 19.33 7.78 -2.58
C ARG A 84 19.80 6.86 -1.46
N ALA A 85 19.70 7.32 -0.21
CA ALA A 85 20.09 6.51 0.95
C ALA A 85 19.24 5.22 1.09
N ALA A 86 17.94 5.26 0.77
CA ALA A 86 17.07 4.10 0.79
C ALA A 86 17.43 3.09 -0.31
N GLU A 87 17.71 3.55 -1.53
CA GLU A 87 18.14 2.70 -2.63
C GLU A 87 19.51 2.06 -2.37
N GLU A 88 20.48 2.82 -1.86
CA GLU A 88 21.80 2.32 -1.46
C GLU A 88 21.71 1.27 -0.35
N ALA A 89 20.77 1.43 0.59
CA ALA A 89 20.49 0.45 1.64
C ALA A 89 19.78 -0.81 1.14
N GLY A 90 19.36 -0.85 -0.13
CA GLY A 90 18.73 -2.00 -0.77
C GLY A 90 17.22 -2.07 -0.57
N ALA A 91 16.53 -0.93 -0.48
CA ALA A 91 15.08 -0.87 -0.65
C ALA A 91 14.69 -1.40 -2.03
N ASP A 92 13.58 -2.14 -2.09
CA ASP A 92 13.00 -2.68 -3.32
C ASP A 92 11.88 -1.77 -3.87
N ALA A 93 11.31 -0.92 -3.00
CA ALA A 93 10.31 0.10 -3.32
C ALA A 93 10.44 1.26 -2.33
N VAL A 94 9.92 2.43 -2.71
CA VAL A 94 9.83 3.62 -1.85
C VAL A 94 8.41 4.18 -1.91
N MET A 95 7.88 4.63 -0.77
CA MET A 95 6.62 5.39 -0.76
C MET A 95 6.88 6.86 -0.43
N ASP A 96 6.31 7.74 -1.25
CA ASP A 96 6.20 9.17 -0.95
C ASP A 96 4.97 9.41 -0.06
N LEU A 97 5.21 9.76 1.20
CA LEU A 97 4.19 10.08 2.20
C LEU A 97 4.16 11.57 2.53
N SER A 98 4.61 12.43 1.61
CA SER A 98 4.67 13.87 1.77
C SER A 98 3.32 14.48 2.17
N THR A 99 3.34 15.37 3.16
CA THR A 99 2.16 16.13 3.60
C THR A 99 2.43 17.63 3.75
N GLY A 100 3.55 18.14 3.26
CA GLY A 100 3.89 19.56 3.31
C GLY A 100 4.59 20.07 2.06
N GLY A 101 4.45 21.38 1.80
CA GLY A 101 4.96 22.03 0.58
C GLY A 101 4.10 21.78 -0.66
N GLU A 102 4.75 21.86 -1.82
CA GLU A 102 4.13 21.64 -3.13
C GLU A 102 4.22 20.16 -3.51
N LEU A 103 3.25 19.38 -3.01
CA LEU A 103 3.23 17.91 -3.06
C LEU A 103 3.46 17.35 -4.46
N ARG A 104 2.77 17.89 -5.47
CA ARG A 104 2.93 17.43 -6.86
C ARG A 104 4.36 17.63 -7.38
N THR A 105 4.97 18.77 -7.08
CA THR A 105 6.34 19.08 -7.49
C THR A 105 7.34 18.13 -6.81
N ILE A 106 7.18 17.90 -5.51
CA ILE A 106 8.00 16.97 -4.73
C ILE A 106 7.87 15.55 -5.29
N ARG A 107 6.63 15.08 -5.48
CA ARG A 107 6.32 13.75 -5.99
C ARG A 107 6.95 13.51 -7.37
N LYS A 108 6.81 14.45 -8.31
CA LYS A 108 7.42 14.35 -9.64
C LYS A 108 8.95 14.27 -9.56
N ALA A 109 9.58 15.11 -8.74
CA ALA A 109 11.03 15.07 -8.55
C ALA A 109 11.51 13.72 -8.00
N ILE A 110 10.77 13.13 -7.05
CA ILE A 110 11.03 11.79 -6.50
C ILE A 110 10.88 10.72 -7.60
N ILE A 111 9.77 10.74 -8.34
CA ILE A 111 9.47 9.76 -9.41
C ILE A 111 10.56 9.77 -10.50
N GLU A 112 10.99 10.96 -10.94
CA GLU A 112 12.03 11.14 -11.96
C GLU A 112 13.40 10.65 -11.50
N SER A 113 13.70 10.79 -10.20
CA SER A 113 14.98 10.40 -9.61
C SER A 113 15.06 8.93 -9.23
N ALA A 114 13.93 8.32 -8.87
CA ALA A 114 13.89 6.97 -8.32
C ALA A 114 14.18 5.90 -9.38
N SER A 115 14.98 4.91 -9.00
CA SER A 115 15.23 3.70 -9.78
C SER A 115 14.25 2.57 -9.43
N VAL A 116 13.77 2.51 -8.18
CA VAL A 116 12.83 1.50 -7.66
C VAL A 116 11.36 1.88 -7.85
N SER A 117 10.42 0.94 -7.69
CA SER A 117 8.98 1.21 -7.71
C SER A 117 8.58 2.25 -6.66
N ILE A 118 7.70 3.19 -7.04
CA ILE A 118 7.22 4.27 -6.19
C ILE A 118 5.76 4.06 -5.83
N GLY A 119 5.48 4.17 -4.53
CA GLY A 119 4.12 4.17 -3.99
C GLY A 119 3.72 5.50 -3.37
N SER A 120 2.42 5.67 -3.10
CA SER A 120 1.90 6.86 -2.42
C SER A 120 0.56 6.58 -1.72
N VAL A 121 0.07 7.56 -0.96
CA VAL A 121 -1.23 7.51 -0.27
C VAL A 121 -2.07 8.73 -0.68
N PRO A 122 -2.87 8.65 -1.77
CA PRO A 122 -3.51 9.83 -2.39
C PRO A 122 -4.42 10.65 -1.46
N ILE A 123 -5.04 10.03 -0.46
CA ILE A 123 -5.87 10.76 0.53
C ILE A 123 -5.08 11.81 1.32
N TYR A 124 -3.75 11.70 1.41
CA TYR A 124 -2.94 12.74 2.05
C TYR A 124 -2.93 14.03 1.23
N GLU A 125 -2.87 13.93 -0.11
CA GLU A 125 -2.95 15.10 -1.00
C GLU A 125 -4.34 15.73 -0.94
N ALA A 126 -5.41 14.91 -0.94
CA ALA A 126 -6.78 15.40 -0.77
C ALA A 126 -6.95 16.17 0.57
N ALA A 127 -6.43 15.61 1.67
CA ALA A 127 -6.51 16.25 2.99
C ALA A 127 -5.72 17.57 3.05
N VAL A 128 -4.49 17.58 2.51
CA VAL A 128 -3.67 18.80 2.44
C VAL A 128 -4.35 19.87 1.58
N ASN A 129 -4.96 19.49 0.46
CA ASN A 129 -5.68 20.44 -0.39
C ASN A 129 -6.92 21.02 0.32
N SER A 130 -7.66 20.21 1.08
CA SER A 130 -8.77 20.69 1.92
C SER A 130 -8.28 21.76 2.92
N ILE A 131 -7.19 21.47 3.63
CA ILE A 131 -6.59 22.41 4.60
C ILE A 131 -6.10 23.69 3.90
N LYS A 132 -5.49 23.59 2.71
CA LYS A 132 -5.08 24.76 1.90
C LYS A 132 -6.29 25.64 1.51
N ARG A 133 -7.46 25.04 1.31
CA ARG A 133 -8.74 25.75 1.08
C ARG A 133 -9.39 26.29 2.35
N LYS A 134 -8.71 26.21 3.51
CA LYS A 134 -9.22 26.59 4.85
C LYS A 134 -10.44 25.77 5.28
N GLN A 135 -10.52 24.53 4.82
CA GLN A 135 -11.56 23.58 5.17
C GLN A 135 -11.00 22.51 6.12
N ALA A 136 -11.88 21.82 6.84
CA ALA A 136 -11.51 20.69 7.65
C ALA A 136 -11.28 19.44 6.79
N ILE A 137 -10.68 18.40 7.37
CA ILE A 137 -10.43 17.13 6.68
C ILE A 137 -11.76 16.46 6.29
N TYR A 138 -12.78 16.54 7.15
CA TYR A 138 -14.10 15.97 6.86
C TYR A 138 -14.92 16.75 5.81
N ASP A 139 -14.47 17.94 5.38
CA ASP A 139 -15.11 18.74 4.34
C ASP A 139 -14.69 18.31 2.91
N MET A 140 -13.73 17.39 2.78
CA MET A 140 -13.38 16.80 1.48
C MET A 140 -14.62 16.20 0.81
N THR A 141 -14.73 16.32 -0.51
CA THR A 141 -15.74 15.60 -1.27
C THR A 141 -15.20 14.24 -1.73
N ALA A 142 -16.10 13.31 -2.08
CA ALA A 142 -15.69 12.06 -2.76
C ALA A 142 -14.83 12.36 -4.00
N ARG A 143 -15.23 13.38 -4.78
CA ARG A 143 -14.53 13.82 -5.97
C ARG A 143 -13.10 14.28 -5.67
N ASP A 144 -12.87 15.06 -4.61
CA ASP A 144 -11.51 15.47 -4.20
C ASP A 144 -10.58 14.26 -3.97
N MET A 145 -11.12 13.19 -3.38
CA MET A 145 -10.34 11.98 -3.08
C MET A 145 -10.04 11.16 -4.33
N ILE A 146 -11.01 11.02 -5.25
CA ILE A 146 -10.83 10.30 -6.52
C ILE A 146 -9.92 11.09 -7.48
N GLU A 147 -10.02 12.41 -7.51
CA GLU A 147 -9.12 13.26 -8.30
C GLU A 147 -7.67 13.16 -7.81
N ALA A 148 -7.44 13.05 -6.49
CA ALA A 148 -6.10 12.80 -5.97
C ALA A 148 -5.55 11.44 -6.45
N ILE A 149 -6.38 10.39 -6.52
CA ILE A 149 -5.98 9.10 -7.09
C ILE A 149 -5.59 9.25 -8.56
N GLN A 150 -6.45 9.87 -9.37
CA GLN A 150 -6.19 10.13 -10.78
C GLN A 150 -4.87 10.87 -10.99
N LEU A 151 -4.66 11.94 -10.22
CA LEU A 151 -3.47 12.78 -10.31
C LEU A 151 -2.18 12.00 -10.01
N HIS A 152 -2.19 11.14 -9.00
CA HIS A 152 -1.04 10.31 -8.65
C HIS A 152 -0.74 9.26 -9.74
N CYS A 153 -1.78 8.65 -10.33
CA CYS A 153 -1.63 7.72 -11.45
C CYS A 153 -1.04 8.42 -12.69
N GLU A 154 -1.51 9.63 -13.01
CA GLU A 154 -0.99 10.44 -14.12
C GLU A 154 0.47 10.84 -13.93
N ASP A 155 0.87 11.15 -12.70
CA ASP A 155 2.24 11.56 -12.36
C ASP A 155 3.23 10.36 -12.41
N GLY A 156 2.75 9.13 -12.52
CA GLY A 156 3.59 7.94 -12.72
C GLY A 156 3.87 7.11 -11.47
N VAL A 157 3.02 7.18 -10.45
CA VAL A 157 3.10 6.31 -9.26
C VAL A 157 2.79 4.85 -9.66
N ASP A 158 3.60 3.88 -9.22
CA ASP A 158 3.44 2.46 -9.59
C ASP A 158 2.42 1.72 -8.73
N PHE A 159 2.23 2.13 -7.48
CA PHE A 159 1.19 1.58 -6.60
C PHE A 159 0.61 2.63 -5.65
N ILE A 160 -0.69 2.55 -5.39
CA ILE A 160 -1.38 3.51 -4.50
C ILE A 160 -2.02 2.79 -3.33
N THR A 161 -1.85 3.32 -2.12
CA THR A 161 -2.56 2.81 -0.95
C THR A 161 -3.94 3.45 -0.85
N VAL A 162 -4.97 2.63 -0.96
CA VAL A 162 -6.39 3.04 -0.89
C VAL A 162 -7.04 2.35 0.31
N HIS A 163 -7.52 3.15 1.26
CA HIS A 163 -8.10 2.68 2.52
C HIS A 163 -9.61 2.39 2.38
N CYS A 164 -9.98 1.52 1.43
CA CYS A 164 -11.36 1.17 1.11
C CYS A 164 -11.96 0.10 2.04
N GLY A 165 -11.15 -0.54 2.90
CA GLY A 165 -11.61 -1.57 3.85
C GLY A 165 -12.36 -1.04 5.08
N ALA A 166 -12.21 0.23 5.41
CA ALA A 166 -12.95 0.87 6.49
C ALA A 166 -14.33 1.32 5.99
N THR A 167 -15.36 0.49 6.21
CA THR A 167 -16.75 0.83 5.89
C THR A 167 -17.51 1.31 7.12
N MET A 168 -18.71 1.88 6.95
CA MET A 168 -19.58 2.34 8.04
C MET A 168 -19.88 1.25 9.06
N GLY A 169 -19.91 -0.03 8.63
CA GLY A 169 -20.10 -1.17 9.52
C GLY A 169 -19.05 -1.24 10.63
N VAL A 170 -17.83 -0.77 10.38
CA VAL A 170 -16.75 -0.83 11.35
C VAL A 170 -16.88 0.16 12.50
N LEU A 171 -17.64 1.24 12.30
CA LEU A 171 -17.92 2.23 13.35
C LEU A 171 -18.67 1.60 14.53
N LYS A 172 -19.40 0.50 14.31
CA LYS A 172 -19.99 -0.28 15.40
C LYS A 172 -18.90 -0.95 16.25
N HIS A 173 -17.94 -1.62 15.59
CA HIS A 173 -16.85 -2.32 16.27
C HIS A 173 -15.94 -1.36 17.04
N LEU A 174 -15.61 -0.20 16.47
CA LEU A 174 -14.80 0.82 17.15
C LEU A 174 -15.50 1.44 18.38
N ARG A 175 -16.84 1.45 18.41
CA ARG A 175 -17.62 1.92 19.57
C ARG A 175 -17.72 0.88 20.68
N GLU A 176 -17.89 -0.39 20.31
CA GLU A 176 -18.06 -1.51 21.25
C GLU A 176 -16.72 -2.00 21.83
N ASP A 177 -15.67 -2.07 21.01
CA ASP A 177 -14.32 -2.48 21.38
C ASP A 177 -13.41 -1.25 21.42
N LYS A 178 -13.27 -0.65 22.60
CA LYS A 178 -12.40 0.51 22.79
C LYS A 178 -10.92 0.11 22.71
N ARG A 179 -10.32 0.34 21.55
CA ARG A 179 -8.87 0.23 21.35
C ARG A 179 -8.09 1.16 22.26
N ILE A 180 -6.90 0.74 22.68
CA ILE A 180 -5.98 1.57 23.45
C ILE A 180 -5.49 2.74 22.61
N CYS A 181 -5.10 2.49 21.36
CA CYS A 181 -4.55 3.51 20.47
C CYS A 181 -5.55 4.03 19.42
N GLY A 182 -6.80 3.56 19.44
CA GLY A 182 -7.81 3.94 18.45
C GLY A 182 -7.41 3.54 17.02
N VAL A 183 -7.69 4.43 16.07
CA VAL A 183 -7.32 4.27 14.66
C VAL A 183 -5.97 4.93 14.42
N VAL A 184 -4.93 4.13 14.20
CA VAL A 184 -3.54 4.61 14.03
C VAL A 184 -3.10 4.75 12.57
N SER A 185 -3.93 4.32 11.62
CA SER A 185 -3.71 4.67 10.22
C SER A 185 -4.11 6.12 9.99
N ARG A 186 -3.19 6.95 9.48
CA ARG A 186 -3.51 8.34 9.14
C ARG A 186 -4.62 8.40 8.08
N GLY A 187 -4.48 7.63 6.99
CA GLY A 187 -5.51 7.56 5.95
C GLY A 187 -6.82 6.96 6.45
N GLY A 188 -6.73 5.92 7.30
CA GLY A 188 -7.90 5.34 7.96
C GLY A 188 -8.62 6.32 8.90
N ALA A 189 -7.86 7.09 9.68
CA ALA A 189 -8.41 8.09 10.60
C ALA A 189 -9.15 9.20 9.85
N PHE A 190 -8.57 9.70 8.74
CA PHE A 190 -9.24 10.70 7.89
C PHE A 190 -10.58 10.19 7.36
N LEU A 191 -10.66 8.94 6.90
CA LEU A 191 -11.91 8.36 6.39
C LEU A 191 -12.91 8.07 7.49
N VAL A 192 -12.46 7.56 8.64
CA VAL A 192 -13.35 7.31 9.79
C VAL A 192 -13.97 8.62 10.28
N GLU A 193 -13.18 9.69 10.40
CA GLU A 193 -13.67 11.02 10.75
C GLU A 193 -14.66 11.55 9.70
N TRP A 194 -14.31 11.43 8.41
CA TRP A 194 -15.17 11.84 7.31
C TRP A 194 -16.52 11.12 7.32
N MET A 195 -16.53 9.79 7.51
CA MET A 195 -17.74 8.96 7.57
C MET A 195 -18.63 9.35 8.75
N ILE A 196 -18.05 9.56 9.93
CA ILE A 196 -18.79 9.97 11.13
C ILE A 196 -19.46 11.33 10.94
N HIS A 197 -18.72 12.30 10.37
CA HIS A 197 -19.21 13.65 10.17
C HIS A 197 -20.31 13.71 9.10
N ASN A 198 -20.05 13.10 7.95
CA ASN A 198 -20.94 13.15 6.78
C ASN A 198 -22.10 12.15 6.86
N LYS A 199 -22.04 11.17 7.77
CA LYS A 199 -23.00 10.06 7.90
C LYS A 199 -23.22 9.31 6.59
N LYS A 200 -22.12 9.10 5.85
CA LYS A 200 -22.06 8.45 4.55
C LYS A 200 -21.02 7.35 4.56
N GLU A 201 -21.15 6.41 3.62
CA GLU A 201 -20.17 5.34 3.45
C GLU A 201 -18.84 5.90 2.92
N ASN A 202 -17.77 5.14 3.14
CA ASN A 202 -16.43 5.46 2.65
C ASN A 202 -16.44 5.69 1.13
N PRO A 203 -16.05 6.87 0.64
CA PRO A 203 -16.05 7.16 -0.79
C PRO A 203 -15.18 6.20 -1.60
N PHE A 204 -14.07 5.71 -1.05
CA PHE A 204 -13.24 4.73 -1.74
C PHE A 204 -13.88 3.34 -1.84
N TYR A 205 -14.83 3.03 -0.97
CA TYR A 205 -15.61 1.80 -1.02
C TYR A 205 -16.78 1.94 -2.00
N GLU A 206 -17.52 3.05 -1.94
CA GLU A 206 -18.65 3.33 -2.84
C GLU A 206 -18.20 3.46 -4.30
N GLU A 207 -17.15 4.24 -4.55
CA GLU A 207 -16.64 4.54 -5.90
C GLU A 207 -15.49 3.60 -6.33
N PHE A 208 -15.43 2.39 -5.76
CA PHE A 208 -14.31 1.48 -5.98
C PHE A 208 -14.13 1.10 -7.46
N ASP A 209 -15.23 0.96 -8.22
CA ASP A 209 -15.16 0.62 -9.64
C ASP A 209 -14.52 1.74 -10.48
N GLU A 210 -14.71 3.01 -10.12
CA GLU A 210 -14.02 4.13 -10.76
C GLU A 210 -12.51 4.07 -10.45
N ILE A 211 -12.14 3.77 -9.20
CA ILE A 211 -10.74 3.60 -8.79
C ILE A 211 -10.08 2.47 -9.59
N LEU A 212 -10.77 1.35 -9.79
CA LEU A 212 -10.28 0.24 -10.61
C LEU A 212 -10.12 0.64 -12.09
N ALA A 213 -11.05 1.41 -12.65
CA ALA A 213 -10.95 1.91 -14.01
C ALA A 213 -9.71 2.80 -14.19
N ILE A 214 -9.48 3.73 -13.26
CA ILE A 214 -8.30 4.59 -13.22
C ILE A 214 -7.03 3.73 -13.13
N ALA A 215 -6.93 2.85 -12.14
CA ALA A 215 -5.74 2.02 -11.94
C ALA A 215 -5.43 1.14 -13.17
N LYS A 216 -6.46 0.63 -13.84
CA LYS A 216 -6.34 -0.19 -15.06
C LYS A 216 -5.78 0.60 -16.26
N GLU A 217 -6.15 1.86 -16.41
CA GLU A 217 -5.66 2.73 -17.49
C GLU A 217 -4.12 2.86 -17.45
N TYR A 218 -3.59 3.02 -16.24
CA TYR A 218 -2.17 3.30 -16.00
C TYR A 218 -1.35 2.06 -15.58
N ASP A 219 -1.98 0.88 -15.40
CA ASP A 219 -1.38 -0.32 -14.77
C ASP A 219 -0.79 -0.07 -13.38
N VAL A 220 -1.47 0.79 -12.62
CA VAL A 220 -1.13 1.04 -11.21
C VAL A 220 -1.62 -0.16 -10.38
N THR A 221 -0.74 -0.66 -9.51
CA THR A 221 -1.11 -1.70 -8.54
C THR A 221 -1.88 -1.06 -7.37
N ILE A 222 -3.04 -1.61 -7.03
CA ILE A 222 -3.78 -1.18 -5.84
C ILE A 222 -3.15 -1.83 -4.60
N SER A 223 -2.71 -1.01 -3.65
CA SER A 223 -2.39 -1.42 -2.29
C SER A 223 -3.61 -1.21 -1.41
N LEU A 224 -4.33 -2.29 -1.10
CA LEU A 224 -5.49 -2.23 -0.22
C LEU A 224 -5.00 -1.95 1.22
N GLY A 225 -5.21 -0.72 1.69
CA GLY A 225 -4.65 -0.22 2.93
C GLY A 225 -5.34 -0.78 4.18
N ASP A 226 -4.56 -0.93 5.25
CA ASP A 226 -5.00 -1.45 6.55
C ASP A 226 -5.45 -0.30 7.48
N ALA A 227 -6.58 0.32 7.16
CA ALA A 227 -7.10 1.48 7.89
C ALA A 227 -7.26 1.22 9.39
N LEU A 228 -7.55 -0.02 9.77
CA LEU A 228 -7.80 -0.46 11.12
C LEU A 228 -6.72 -1.41 11.62
N ARG A 229 -5.48 -1.25 11.18
CA ARG A 229 -4.36 -1.95 11.80
C ARG A 229 -4.23 -1.64 13.31
N PRO A 230 -3.75 -2.60 14.11
CA PRO A 230 -3.54 -2.39 15.54
C PRO A 230 -2.36 -1.46 15.83
N GLY A 231 -2.58 -0.47 16.69
CA GLY A 231 -1.55 0.46 17.19
C GLY A 231 -0.87 0.03 18.48
N ALA A 232 -1.49 -0.89 19.21
CA ALA A 232 -0.94 -1.51 20.40
C ALA A 232 -1.03 -3.04 20.30
N LEU A 233 -0.18 -3.74 21.06
CA LEU A 233 -0.22 -5.20 21.15
C LEU A 233 -1.58 -5.71 21.65
N ALA A 234 -2.26 -4.93 22.49
CA ALA A 234 -3.58 -5.26 23.02
C ALA A 234 -4.71 -5.10 21.99
N ASP A 235 -4.48 -4.29 20.94
CA ASP A 235 -5.46 -4.06 19.88
C ASP A 235 -5.36 -5.11 18.76
N ALA A 236 -4.38 -6.03 18.85
CA ALA A 236 -4.13 -7.03 17.82
C ALA A 236 -5.26 -8.07 17.74
N PHE A 237 -5.71 -8.35 16.51
CA PHE A 237 -6.82 -9.24 16.17
C PHE A 237 -8.15 -8.89 16.83
N ASP A 238 -8.38 -7.61 17.08
CA ASP A 238 -9.68 -7.15 17.53
C ASP A 238 -10.75 -7.24 16.42
N ARG A 239 -12.00 -6.94 16.80
CA ARG A 239 -13.14 -7.02 15.88
C ARG A 239 -12.98 -6.09 14.68
N ALA A 240 -12.45 -4.89 14.89
CA ALA A 240 -12.29 -3.90 13.83
C ALA A 240 -11.27 -4.37 12.77
N GLN A 241 -10.13 -4.94 13.19
CA GLN A 241 -9.13 -5.47 12.28
C GLN A 241 -9.66 -6.66 11.48
N VAL A 242 -10.34 -7.62 12.15
CA VAL A 242 -10.88 -8.80 11.48
C VAL A 242 -12.02 -8.43 10.53
N TYR A 243 -12.84 -7.46 10.91
CA TYR A 243 -13.90 -6.94 10.04
C TYR A 243 -13.33 -6.35 8.75
N GLU A 244 -12.35 -5.44 8.86
CA GLU A 244 -11.69 -4.86 7.68
C GLU A 244 -11.05 -5.95 6.81
N LEU A 245 -10.37 -6.94 7.39
CA LEU A 245 -9.73 -8.00 6.61
C LEU A 245 -10.72 -8.77 5.71
N ASN A 246 -11.97 -8.97 6.16
CA ASN A 246 -13.00 -9.60 5.34
C ASN A 246 -13.45 -8.71 4.18
N VAL A 247 -13.59 -7.40 4.42
CA VAL A 247 -13.88 -6.43 3.35
C VAL A 247 -12.74 -6.40 2.34
N LEU A 248 -11.48 -6.37 2.81
CA LEU A 248 -10.31 -6.40 1.92
C LEU A 248 -10.25 -7.68 1.07
N ALA A 249 -10.74 -8.81 1.57
CA ALA A 249 -10.82 -10.06 0.80
C ALA A 249 -11.80 -9.94 -0.38
N GLU A 250 -12.97 -9.34 -0.15
CA GLU A 250 -13.95 -9.04 -1.21
C GLU A 250 -13.34 -8.08 -2.25
N LEU A 251 -12.76 -6.98 -1.80
CA LEU A 251 -12.17 -5.97 -2.68
C LEU A 251 -10.98 -6.52 -3.47
N THR A 252 -10.22 -7.46 -2.91
CA THR A 252 -9.15 -8.18 -3.61
C THR A 252 -9.71 -8.95 -4.80
N GLN A 253 -10.82 -9.69 -4.61
CA GLN A 253 -11.46 -10.44 -5.70
C GLN A 253 -11.95 -9.49 -6.80
N ARG A 254 -12.66 -8.41 -6.43
CA ARG A 254 -13.14 -7.39 -7.38
C ARG A 254 -11.99 -6.75 -8.17
N THR A 255 -10.87 -6.47 -7.52
CA THR A 255 -9.68 -5.89 -8.17
C THR A 255 -9.08 -6.86 -9.21
N LEU A 256 -8.97 -8.14 -8.86
CA LEU A 256 -8.51 -9.18 -9.78
C LEU A 256 -9.48 -9.41 -10.93
N GLU A 257 -10.79 -9.38 -10.70
CA GLU A 257 -11.82 -9.49 -11.74
C GLU A 257 -11.74 -8.33 -12.73
N ALA A 258 -11.41 -7.12 -12.26
CA ALA A 258 -11.17 -5.95 -13.10
C ALA A 258 -9.82 -5.98 -13.86
N ASP A 259 -9.05 -7.07 -13.77
CA ASP A 259 -7.68 -7.19 -14.28
C ASP A 259 -6.68 -6.14 -13.74
N VAL A 260 -6.89 -5.68 -12.52
CA VAL A 260 -5.96 -4.78 -11.82
C VAL A 260 -5.10 -5.59 -10.85
N GLN A 261 -3.82 -5.25 -10.76
CA GLN A 261 -2.91 -5.90 -9.81
C GLN A 261 -3.20 -5.41 -8.39
N VAL A 262 -3.13 -6.31 -7.41
CA VAL A 262 -3.45 -5.99 -6.01
C VAL A 262 -2.40 -6.52 -5.04
N ILE A 263 -2.05 -5.66 -4.08
CA ILE A 263 -1.37 -6.05 -2.85
C ILE A 263 -2.25 -5.66 -1.66
N VAL A 264 -2.20 -6.43 -0.58
CA VAL A 264 -2.99 -6.14 0.62
C VAL A 264 -2.06 -5.79 1.77
N GLU A 265 -2.32 -4.68 2.44
CA GLU A 265 -1.58 -4.28 3.62
C GLU A 265 -1.98 -5.11 4.84
N GLY A 266 -0.97 -5.48 5.64
CA GLY A 266 -1.10 -6.33 6.81
C GLY A 266 -0.66 -5.61 8.07
N PRO A 267 -0.98 -6.20 9.23
CA PRO A 267 -1.13 -5.50 10.50
C PRO A 267 0.16 -4.87 11.04
N GLY A 268 -0.03 -3.83 11.84
CA GLY A 268 1.01 -3.17 12.64
C GLY A 268 1.40 -3.97 13.88
N HIS A 269 0.99 -3.52 15.07
CA HIS A 269 1.50 -4.06 16.33
C HIS A 269 0.85 -5.42 16.64
N VAL A 270 1.63 -6.51 16.61
CA VAL A 270 1.15 -7.88 16.85
C VAL A 270 2.09 -8.59 17.84
N PRO A 271 1.55 -9.27 18.87
CA PRO A 271 2.36 -10.09 19.77
C PRO A 271 3.14 -11.18 19.04
N LEU A 272 4.38 -11.45 19.49
CA LEU A 272 5.29 -12.37 18.79
C LEU A 272 4.67 -13.77 18.59
N ASN A 273 3.98 -14.28 19.61
CA ASN A 273 3.31 -15.57 19.60
C ASN A 273 2.06 -15.62 18.69
N GLN A 274 1.61 -14.49 18.15
CA GLN A 274 0.44 -14.41 17.27
C GLN A 274 0.78 -14.12 15.81
N ILE A 275 2.04 -13.76 15.48
CA ILE A 275 2.43 -13.39 14.11
C ILE A 275 2.17 -14.52 13.12
N THR A 276 2.62 -15.76 13.41
CA THR A 276 2.43 -16.89 12.49
C THR A 276 0.95 -17.11 12.20
N ARG A 277 0.11 -17.07 13.25
CA ARG A 277 -1.34 -17.15 13.10
C ARG A 277 -1.90 -16.00 12.26
N ALA A 278 -1.37 -14.79 12.42
CA ALA A 278 -1.76 -13.61 11.64
C ALA A 278 -1.48 -13.84 10.16
N CYS A 279 -0.27 -14.29 9.85
CA CYS A 279 0.13 -14.62 8.49
C CYS A 279 -0.82 -15.63 7.88
N SER A 280 -1.05 -16.76 8.56
CA SER A 280 -1.83 -17.86 8.01
C SER A 280 -3.30 -17.48 7.80
N ILE A 281 -3.90 -16.72 8.71
CA ILE A 281 -5.29 -16.26 8.54
C ILE A 281 -5.37 -15.29 7.37
N THR A 282 -4.52 -14.25 7.33
CA THR A 282 -4.51 -13.28 6.24
C THR A 282 -4.27 -13.94 4.88
N GLU A 283 -3.30 -14.86 4.77
CA GLU A 283 -3.01 -15.57 3.51
C GLU A 283 -4.19 -16.43 3.04
N ARG A 284 -4.90 -17.10 3.96
CA ARG A 284 -6.08 -17.90 3.62
C ARG A 284 -7.26 -17.03 3.21
N THR A 285 -7.54 -15.98 3.99
CA THR A 285 -8.65 -15.06 3.74
C THR A 285 -8.48 -14.35 2.39
N LEU A 286 -7.24 -13.99 2.03
CA LEU A 286 -6.91 -13.34 0.76
C LEU A 286 -6.55 -14.32 -0.37
N GLN A 287 -6.82 -15.62 -0.19
CA GLN A 287 -6.59 -16.67 -1.21
C GLN A 287 -5.16 -16.69 -1.81
N GLY A 288 -4.16 -16.26 -1.03
CA GLY A 288 -2.76 -16.23 -1.43
C GLY A 288 -2.34 -15.03 -2.29
N SER A 289 -3.15 -13.96 -2.39
CA SER A 289 -2.74 -12.69 -3.00
C SER A 289 -1.48 -12.11 -2.34
N ALA A 290 -0.78 -11.22 -3.05
CA ALA A 290 0.42 -10.60 -2.54
C ALA A 290 0.12 -9.72 -1.31
N ILE A 291 0.92 -9.85 -0.25
CA ILE A 291 0.72 -9.15 1.02
C ILE A 291 1.91 -8.21 1.27
N LEU A 292 1.64 -6.93 1.47
CA LEU A 292 2.55 -5.94 2.02
C LEU A 292 2.31 -5.84 3.52
N ARG A 293 3.34 -5.71 4.37
CA ARG A 293 3.13 -5.60 5.82
C ARG A 293 3.88 -4.41 6.35
N ALA A 294 3.19 -3.50 7.04
CA ALA A 294 3.85 -2.58 7.94
C ALA A 294 4.48 -3.44 9.03
N GLY A 295 5.79 -3.36 9.20
CA GLY A 295 6.54 -4.27 10.05
C GLY A 295 5.87 -4.54 11.41
N SER A 296 5.69 -5.81 11.80
CA SER A 296 4.98 -6.08 13.06
C SER A 296 5.88 -5.82 14.26
N HIS A 297 5.53 -4.79 15.03
CA HIS A 297 6.34 -4.35 16.16
C HIS A 297 6.02 -5.20 17.38
N CYS A 298 6.90 -6.17 17.69
CA CYS A 298 6.99 -6.73 19.04
C CYS A 298 7.93 -5.83 19.85
N HIS A 299 7.62 -5.59 21.13
CA HIS A 299 8.28 -4.65 22.07
C HIS A 299 9.83 -4.66 22.10
N ARG A 300 10.49 -5.66 21.49
CA ARG A 300 11.94 -5.82 21.44
C ARG A 300 12.69 -5.02 20.36
N TYR A 301 12.01 -4.44 19.37
CA TYR A 301 12.69 -3.78 18.24
C TYR A 301 12.08 -2.42 17.94
N CYS A 302 12.49 -1.38 18.68
CA CYS A 302 12.06 -0.01 18.43
C CYS A 302 13.21 0.90 17.99
N SER A 303 12.96 1.62 16.90
CA SER A 303 13.57 2.89 16.48
C SER A 303 14.99 2.92 15.84
N ARG A 304 14.98 3.18 14.51
CA ARG A 304 15.91 3.96 13.64
C ARG A 304 16.24 3.19 12.35
N LEU A 305 16.05 3.85 11.20
CA LEU A 305 16.55 3.39 9.90
C LEU A 305 18.08 3.23 10.00
N ARG A 306 18.54 1.99 10.14
CA ARG A 306 19.96 1.63 10.02
C ARG A 306 20.08 0.57 8.91
N PRO A 307 21.17 0.53 8.15
CA PRO A 307 21.37 -0.46 7.08
C PRO A 307 21.14 -1.93 7.54
N HIS A 308 21.41 -2.24 8.81
CA HIS A 308 21.18 -3.56 9.38
C HIS A 308 19.68 -3.94 9.51
N TYR A 309 18.76 -2.98 9.55
CA TYR A 309 17.32 -3.24 9.65
C TYR A 309 16.77 -3.94 8.40
N PHE A 310 17.23 -3.59 7.20
CA PHE A 310 16.80 -4.26 5.97
C PHE A 310 17.15 -5.76 6.00
N ARG A 311 18.35 -6.10 6.50
CA ARG A 311 18.76 -7.50 6.72
C ARG A 311 17.94 -8.18 7.82
N HIS A 312 17.58 -7.45 8.88
CA HIS A 312 16.76 -7.97 9.98
C HIS A 312 15.32 -8.24 9.55
N TRP A 313 14.70 -7.33 8.78
CA TRP A 313 13.37 -7.51 8.19
C TRP A 313 13.29 -8.72 7.28
N ARG A 314 14.27 -8.90 6.38
CA ARG A 314 14.34 -10.11 5.53
C ARG A 314 14.48 -11.40 6.36
N ARG A 315 15.15 -11.37 7.52
CA ARG A 315 15.22 -12.51 8.45
C ARG A 315 13.90 -12.74 9.18
N TYR A 316 13.25 -11.68 9.64
CA TYR A 316 11.95 -11.74 10.32
C TYR A 316 10.85 -12.30 9.41
N SER A 317 10.75 -11.83 8.16
CA SER A 317 9.77 -12.36 7.21
C SER A 317 10.01 -13.84 6.86
N ARG A 318 11.27 -14.33 6.88
CA ARG A 318 11.57 -15.76 6.72
C ARG A 318 11.07 -16.59 7.91
N PHE A 319 11.10 -16.02 9.12
CA PHE A 319 10.51 -16.67 10.30
C PHE A 319 9.00 -16.80 10.16
N CYS A 320 8.32 -15.77 9.65
CA CYS A 320 6.88 -15.79 9.41
C CYS A 320 6.39 -16.81 8.37
N ARG A 321 7.28 -17.28 7.47
CA ARG A 321 6.98 -18.28 6.43
C ARG A 321 7.25 -19.73 6.87
N ARG A 322 7.90 -19.93 8.03
CA ARG A 322 8.18 -21.26 8.61
C ARG A 322 7.15 -21.60 9.66
#